data_AF-A0A960R882-F1
#
_entry.id   AF-A0A960R882-F1
#
_cell.length_a   1.000
_cell.length_b   1.000
_cell.length_c   1.000
_cell.angle_alpha   90.00
_cell.angle_beta   90.00
_cell.angle_gamma   90.00
#
_symmetry.space_group_name_H-M   'P 1'
#
loop_
_entity.id
_entity.type
_entity.pdbx_description
1 polymer ?
#
loop_
_entity_poly.entity_id
_entity_poly.type
_entity_poly.pdbx_seq_one_letter_code
_entity_poly.pdbx_strand_id
1 'polypeptide(L)'
;MFWLWIFLGILLLVLLALAIHDLTQRNHAILRNYPIIGHLRYLLEAFGPELRQYIVTDNDEERPFSRDQRRWVYASSKKQNNYFGFGTDNDIEGSSNYLIL
;
A
#
# COMPACT_ATOMS: atom_id res chain seq x y z
N MET A 1 32.02 -19.96 19.54
CA MET A 1 30.93 -20.30 20.49
C MET A 1 30.56 -19.14 21.41
N PHE A 2 31.48 -18.62 22.22
CA PHE A 2 31.21 -17.53 23.20
C PHE A 2 30.69 -16.23 22.56
N TRP A 3 31.28 -15.80 21.45
CA TRP A 3 30.83 -14.62 20.70
C TRP A 3 29.38 -14.70 20.22
N LEU A 4 28.89 -15.89 19.87
CA LEU A 4 27.52 -16.09 19.41
C LEU A 4 26.51 -15.81 20.53
N TRP A 5 26.83 -16.19 21.77
CA TRP A 5 26.03 -15.89 22.95
C TRP A 5 26.02 -14.41 23.30
N ILE A 6 27.14 -13.70 23.11
CA ILE A 6 27.20 -12.25 23.26
C ILE A 6 26.29 -11.58 22.23
N PHE A 7 26.38 -11.96 20.95
CA PHE A 7 25.51 -11.42 19.91
C PHE A 7 24.03 -11.68 20.20
N LEU A 8 23.66 -12.90 20.62
CA LEU A 8 22.29 -13.24 21.01
C LEU A 8 21.82 -12.43 22.22
N GLY A 9 22.68 -12.23 23.22
CA GLY A 9 22.37 -11.42 24.39
C GLY A 9 22.11 -9.96 24.04
N ILE A 10 22.96 -9.37 23.20
CA ILE A 10 22.77 -8.00 22.70
C ILE A 10 21.48 -7.89 21.88
N LEU A 11 21.23 -8.83 20.97
CA LEU A 11 20.01 -8.85 20.16
C LEU A 11 18.74 -8.90 21.03
N LEU A 12 18.74 -9.76 22.04
CA LEU A 12 17.61 -9.90 22.96
C LEU A 12 17.40 -8.62 23.78
N LEU A 13 18.48 -7.98 24.23
CA LEU A 13 18.41 -6.72 24.98
C LEU A 13 17.82 -5.60 24.12
N VAL A 14 18.24 -5.50 22.85
CA VAL A 14 17.70 -4.53 21.88
C VAL A 14 16.21 -4.77 21.65
N LEU A 15 15.79 -6.02 21.41
CA LEU A 15 14.38 -6.35 21.21
C LEU A 15 13.52 -6.03 22.44
N LEU A 16 14.06 -6.27 23.64
CA LEU A 16 13.37 -5.99 24.89
C LEU A 16 13.21 -4.47 25.11
N ALA A 17 14.24 -3.68 24.82
CA ALA A 17 14.16 -2.22 24.84
C ALA A 17 13.14 -1.68 23.83
N LEU A 18 13.11 -2.24 22.61
CA LEU A 18 12.10 -1.92 21.59
C LEU A 18 10.68 -2.25 22.05
N ALA A 19 10.47 -3.42 22.64
CA ALA A 19 9.17 -3.82 23.17
C ALA A 19 8.69 -2.88 24.29
N ILE A 20 9.58 -2.48 25.21
CA ILE A 20 9.25 -1.50 26.25
C ILE A 20 8.85 -0.16 25.61
N HIS A 21 9.62 0.31 24.63
CA HIS A 21 9.29 1.54 23.91
C HIS A 21 7.91 1.45 23.22
N ASP A 22 7.64 0.34 22.53
CA ASP A 22 6.37 0.07 21.85
C ASP A 22 5.17 0.03 22.79
N LEU A 23 5.34 -0.54 23.98
CA LEU A 23 4.30 -0.59 25.01
C LEU A 23 4.05 0.76 25.69
N THR A 24 5.08 1.60 25.78
CA THR A 24 5.03 2.90 26.48
C THR A 24 4.50 4.01 25.57
N GLN A 25 4.74 3.93 24.26
CA GLN A 25 4.20 4.91 23.31
C GLN A 25 2.67 4.88 23.28
N ARG A 26 2.05 6.07 23.19
CA ARG A 26 0.59 6.23 23.15
C ARG A 26 0.03 6.53 21.76
N ASN A 27 0.90 6.76 20.78
CA ASN A 27 0.53 7.23 19.44
C ASN A 27 0.02 6.09 18.55
N HIS A 28 0.64 4.91 18.62
CA HIS A 28 0.31 3.78 17.75
C HIS A 28 -0.34 2.64 18.54
N ALA A 29 -1.67 2.59 18.54
CA ALA A 29 -2.43 1.55 19.24
C ALA A 29 -2.06 0.12 18.81
N ILE A 30 -1.67 -0.07 17.54
CA ILE A 30 -1.29 -1.38 16.99
C ILE A 30 0.07 -1.83 17.55
N LEU A 31 1.07 -0.94 17.60
CA LEU A 31 2.38 -1.25 18.18
C LEU A 31 2.29 -1.56 19.68
N ARG A 32 1.34 -0.92 20.37
CA ARG A 32 1.10 -1.18 21.80
C ARG A 32 0.42 -2.54 22.06
N ASN A 33 -0.48 -2.98 21.18
CA ASN A 33 -1.15 -4.28 21.31
C ASN A 33 -0.28 -5.44 20.81
N TYR A 34 0.58 -5.17 19.83
CA TYR A 34 1.48 -6.15 19.21
C TYR A 34 2.90 -5.57 19.09
N PRO A 35 3.65 -5.45 20.22
CA PRO A 35 5.00 -4.92 20.20
C PRO A 35 5.91 -5.79 19.32
N ILE A 36 6.90 -5.19 18.66
CA ILE A 36 7.80 -5.84 17.68
C ILE A 36 7.07 -6.27 16.38
N ILE A 37 6.04 -7.11 16.48
CA ILE A 37 5.32 -7.68 15.32
C ILE A 37 4.53 -6.60 14.56
N GLY A 38 4.00 -5.59 15.26
CA GLY A 38 3.25 -4.51 14.63
C GLY A 38 4.07 -3.71 13.61
N HIS A 39 5.41 -3.68 13.74
CA HIS A 39 6.29 -3.05 12.75
C HIS A 39 6.21 -3.72 11.38
N LEU A 40 5.92 -5.03 11.31
CA LEU A 40 5.74 -5.74 10.04
C LEU A 40 4.59 -5.15 9.23
N ARG A 41 3.48 -4.76 9.88
CA ARG A 41 2.35 -4.11 9.21
C ARG A 41 2.80 -2.83 8.52
N TYR A 42 3.53 -1.98 9.23
CA TYR A 42 4.00 -0.70 8.69
C TYR A 42 5.03 -0.89 7.58
N LEU A 43 5.89 -1.91 7.69
CA LEU A 43 6.80 -2.29 6.61
C LEU A 43 6.02 -2.72 5.35
N LEU A 44 5.03 -3.60 5.50
CA LEU A 44 4.19 -4.03 4.38
C LEU A 44 3.36 -2.88 3.80
N GLU A 45 2.92 -1.94 4.64
CA GLU A 45 2.21 -0.74 4.19
C GLU A 45 3.13 0.22 3.40
N ALA A 46 4.42 0.26 3.71
CA ALA A 46 5.41 1.02 2.93
C ALA A 46 5.72 0.36 1.58
N PHE A 47 5.81 -0.97 1.51
CA PHE A 47 6.04 -1.69 0.24
C PHE A 47 4.78 -1.88 -0.62
N GLY A 48 3.60 -1.86 0.01
CA GLY A 48 2.32 -2.10 -0.66
C GLY A 48 2.00 -1.15 -1.84
N PRO A 49 2.25 0.17 -1.74
CA PRO A 49 2.08 1.11 -2.85
C PRO A 49 2.88 0.73 -4.10
N GLU A 50 4.14 0.35 -3.94
CA GLU A 50 5.01 -0.03 -5.06
C GLU A 50 4.52 -1.33 -5.71
N LEU A 51 4.15 -2.34 -4.91
CA LEU A 51 3.62 -3.61 -5.42
C LEU A 51 2.29 -3.48 -6.16
N ARG A 52 1.41 -2.55 -5.75
CA ARG A 52 0.14 -2.29 -6.46
C ARG A 52 0.34 -1.80 -7.89
N GLN A 53 1.48 -1.18 -8.20
CA GLN A 53 1.79 -0.71 -9.54
C GLN A 53 2.22 -1.85 -10.49
N TYR A 54 2.63 -3.01 -9.97
CA TYR A 54 3.13 -4.14 -10.77
C TYR A 54 2.18 -5.35 -10.77
N ILE A 55 1.40 -5.53 -9.69
CA ILE A 55 0.47 -6.67 -9.54
C ILE A 55 -0.95 -6.29 -9.96
N VAL A 56 -1.33 -5.02 -9.87
CA VAL A 56 -2.67 -4.50 -10.24
C VAL A 56 -2.55 -3.58 -11.45
N THR A 57 -1.95 -4.10 -12.52
CA THR A 57 -2.06 -3.48 -13.84
C THR A 57 -3.09 -4.24 -14.64
N ASP A 58 -4.34 -4.10 -14.21
CA ASP A 58 -5.46 -4.15 -15.15
C ASP A 58 -6.52 -3.17 -14.63
N ASN A 59 -6.49 -1.95 -15.18
CA ASN A 59 -7.41 -0.87 -14.78
C ASN A 59 -8.85 -1.10 -15.31
N ASP A 60 -9.00 -2.06 -16.23
CA ASP A 60 -10.20 -2.31 -17.03
C ASP A 60 -10.95 -3.59 -16.65
N GLU A 61 -10.43 -4.39 -15.72
CA GLU A 61 -11.08 -5.63 -15.26
C GLU A 61 -12.25 -5.41 -14.29
N GLU A 62 -12.35 -4.22 -13.67
CA GLU A 62 -13.49 -3.91 -12.79
C GLU A 62 -14.77 -3.68 -13.61
N ARG A 63 -15.70 -4.64 -13.54
CA ARG A 63 -17.07 -4.54 -14.08
C ARG A 63 -18.06 -4.14 -12.97
N PRO A 64 -19.10 -3.32 -13.26
CA PRO A 64 -19.49 -2.78 -14.56
C PRO A 64 -18.81 -1.44 -14.93
N PHE A 65 -18.03 -0.82 -14.04
CA PHE A 65 -17.37 0.47 -14.27
C PHE A 65 -15.87 0.37 -13.99
N SER A 66 -15.04 0.85 -14.91
CA SER A 66 -13.58 0.85 -14.77
C SER A 66 -13.11 1.79 -13.65
N ARG A 67 -11.87 1.61 -13.20
CA ARG A 67 -11.28 2.44 -12.13
C ARG A 67 -11.31 3.93 -12.47
N ASP A 68 -11.05 4.26 -13.73
CA ASP A 68 -11.02 5.64 -14.21
C ASP A 68 -12.42 6.28 -14.21
N GLN A 69 -13.44 5.51 -14.59
CA GLN A 69 -14.83 5.98 -14.51
C GLN A 69 -15.22 6.31 -13.06
N ARG A 70 -14.89 5.43 -12.10
CA ARG A 70 -15.18 5.70 -10.67
C ARG A 70 -14.40 6.90 -10.14
N ARG A 71 -13.11 7.02 -10.52
CA ARG A 71 -12.26 8.15 -10.14
C ARG A 71 -12.83 9.47 -10.66
N TRP A 72 -13.27 9.51 -11.91
CA TRP A 72 -13.89 10.68 -12.50
C TRP A 72 -15.17 11.07 -11.76
N VAL A 73 -16.07 10.11 -11.49
CA VAL A 73 -17.32 10.37 -10.74
C VAL A 73 -17.03 10.94 -9.36
N TYR A 74 -16.05 10.39 -8.64
CA TYR A 74 -15.68 10.90 -7.32
C TYR A 74 -15.07 12.29 -7.35
N ALA A 75 -14.14 12.56 -8.28
CA ALA A 75 -13.54 13.89 -8.44
C ALA A 75 -14.61 14.94 -8.78
N SER A 76 -15.50 14.62 -9.73
CA SER A 76 -16.63 15.46 -10.10
C SER A 76 -17.58 15.72 -8.93
N SER A 77 -17.93 14.69 -8.16
CA SER A 77 -18.84 14.84 -7.00
C SER A 77 -18.28 15.74 -5.90
N LYS A 78 -16.95 15.76 -5.74
CA LYS A 78 -16.24 16.56 -4.73
C LYS A 78 -15.83 17.95 -5.24
N LYS A 79 -16.24 18.35 -6.46
CA LYS A 79 -15.79 19.58 -7.14
C LYS A 79 -14.26 19.69 -7.22
N GLN A 80 -13.58 18.55 -7.34
CA GLN A 80 -12.14 18.47 -7.51
C GLN A 80 -11.79 18.39 -8.99
N ASN A 81 -10.54 18.70 -9.35
CA ASN A 81 -10.04 18.56 -10.71
C ASN A 81 -10.20 17.09 -11.17
N ASN A 82 -11.00 16.89 -12.21
CA ASN A 82 -11.29 15.59 -12.80
C ASN A 82 -10.55 15.36 -14.14
N TYR A 83 -9.64 16.26 -14.54
CA TYR A 83 -8.78 16.06 -15.70
C TYR A 83 -7.60 15.15 -15.34
N PHE A 84 -7.39 14.12 -16.14
CA PHE A 84 -6.25 13.20 -16.08
C PHE A 84 -5.44 13.27 -17.38
N GLY A 85 -4.20 12.78 -17.35
CA GLY A 85 -3.29 12.82 -18.49
C GLY A 85 -3.85 12.09 -19.73
N PHE A 86 -3.45 12.54 -20.91
CA PHE A 86 -3.95 12.13 -22.24
C PHE A 86 -3.66 10.67 -22.66
N GLY A 87 -3.05 9.85 -21.80
CA GLY A 87 -2.83 8.44 -22.10
C GLY A 87 -4.11 7.64 -21.92
N THR A 88 -4.47 6.81 -22.90
CA THR A 88 -5.55 5.83 -22.77
C THR A 88 -4.94 4.44 -22.62
N ASP A 89 -5.29 3.75 -21.54
CA ASP A 89 -4.99 2.33 -21.37
C ASP A 89 -6.07 1.45 -22.02
N ASN A 90 -7.18 2.04 -22.49
CA ASN A 90 -8.28 1.31 -23.12
C ASN A 90 -7.83 0.66 -24.45
N ASP A 91 -8.24 -0.58 -24.68
CA ASP A 91 -8.12 -1.25 -25.98
C ASP A 91 -9.03 -0.58 -27.02
N ILE A 92 -8.42 0.24 -27.89
CA ILE A 92 -9.09 0.97 -28.96
C ILE A 92 -9.27 0.09 -30.21
N GLU A 93 -8.44 -0.95 -30.37
CA GLU A 93 -8.37 -1.79 -31.56
C GLU A 93 -9.37 -2.96 -31.49
N GLY A 94 -9.62 -3.52 -30.31
CA GLY A 94 -10.52 -4.67 -30.10
C GLY A 94 -11.96 -4.34 -29.72
N SER A 95 -12.28 -3.07 -29.45
CA SER A 95 -13.59 -2.64 -28.95
C SER A 95 -14.51 -2.12 -30.06
N SER A 96 -15.64 -2.80 -30.27
CA SER A 96 -16.67 -2.41 -31.25
C SER A 96 -17.35 -1.05 -30.96
N ASN A 97 -17.08 -0.43 -29.80
CA ASN A 97 -17.68 0.84 -29.39
C ASN A 97 -16.81 2.06 -29.71
N TYR A 98 -15.57 1.86 -30.19
CA TYR A 98 -14.70 2.95 -30.62
C TYR A 98 -14.63 2.98 -32.15
N LEU A 99 -15.05 4.11 -32.73
CA LEU A 99 -14.87 4.36 -34.17
C LEU A 99 -13.45 4.88 -34.39
N ILE A 100 -12.58 4.03 -34.94
CA ILE A 100 -11.33 4.47 -35.53
C ILE A 100 -11.69 5.00 -36.92
N LEU A 101 -11.62 6.33 -37.10
CA LEU A 101 -11.78 7.00 -38.40
C LEU A 101 -10.43 7.11 -39.11
#